data_AF-A0A526PWT0-F1
#
_entry.id   AF-A0A526PWT0-F1
#
_cell.length_a   1.000
_cell.length_b   1.000
_cell.length_c   1.000
_cell.angle_alpha   90.00
_cell.angle_beta   90.00
_cell.angle_gamma   90.00
#
_symmetry.space_group_name_H-M   'P 1'
#
loop_
_entity.id
_entity.type
_entity.pdbx_description
1 polymer ?
#
loop_
_entity_poly.entity_id
_entity_poly.type
_entity_poly.pdbx_seq_one_letter_code
_entity_poly.pdbx_strand_id
1 'polypeptide(L)'
;GLALHRLAAEDPSFRVKTDEESGQTIIAGMGELHLDIIVDRMRREFKVEANIGAPQVAYRETITRTHEQDYTHKKQTGGTGQFARVKILFEPDQEGGDFKFESKIVGGAVPKEYVPGVEKGINSVL
;
A
#
# COMPACT_ATOMS: atom_id res chain seq x y z
N GLY A 1 17.42 5.64 -17.41
CA GLY A 1 17.18 6.98 -16.82
C GLY A 1 18.01 8.13 -17.41
N LEU A 2 18.97 7.92 -18.32
CA LEU A 2 19.87 9.02 -18.74
C LEU A 2 19.18 10.09 -19.61
N ALA A 3 18.23 9.70 -20.47
CA ALA A 3 17.49 10.63 -21.34
C ALA A 3 16.57 11.57 -20.55
N LEU A 4 15.79 11.02 -19.61
CA LEU A 4 14.91 11.82 -18.74
C LEU A 4 15.69 12.81 -17.87
N HIS A 5 16.85 12.43 -17.36
CA HIS A 5 17.69 13.33 -16.57
C HIS A 5 18.31 14.48 -17.38
N ARG A 6 18.63 14.26 -18.66
CA ARG A 6 19.13 15.33 -19.54
C ARG A 6 18.01 16.31 -19.92
N LEU A 7 16.83 15.79 -20.27
CA LEU A 7 15.64 16.59 -20.56
C LEU A 7 15.16 17.40 -19.33
N ALA A 8 15.22 16.81 -18.13
CA ALA A 8 14.91 17.51 -16.88
C ALA A 8 15.93 18.60 -16.51
N ALA A 9 17.15 18.54 -17.06
CA ALA A 9 18.17 19.57 -16.87
C ALA A 9 18.02 20.75 -17.85
N GLU A 10 17.40 20.51 -19.02
CA GLU A 10 17.13 21.53 -20.03
C GLU A 10 15.86 22.33 -19.74
N ASP A 11 14.84 21.70 -19.17
CA ASP A 11 13.60 22.38 -18.77
C ASP A 11 13.35 22.23 -17.25
N PRO A 12 13.49 23.30 -16.46
CA PRO A 12 13.33 23.25 -15.00
C PRO A 12 11.87 23.04 -14.55
N SER A 13 10.90 23.12 -15.45
CA SER A 13 9.49 22.85 -15.16
C SER A 13 9.11 21.38 -15.35
N PHE A 14 10.03 20.57 -15.89
CA PHE A 14 9.87 19.14 -16.04
C PHE A 14 10.36 18.39 -14.79
N ARG A 15 9.46 17.69 -14.11
CA ARG A 15 9.81 16.87 -12.93
C ARG A 15 9.57 15.41 -13.23
N VAL A 16 10.58 14.59 -12.93
CA VAL A 16 10.51 13.14 -13.03
C VAL A 16 10.54 12.59 -11.62
N LYS A 17 9.52 11.81 -11.27
CA LYS A 17 9.47 11.07 -10.00
C LYS A 17 9.25 9.61 -10.32
N THR A 18 10.10 8.75 -9.79
CA THR A 18 9.82 7.31 -9.79
C THR A 18 8.94 7.02 -8.58
N ASP A 19 7.79 6.42 -8.82
CA ASP A 19 6.91 5.93 -7.77
C ASP A 19 7.34 4.52 -7.38
N GLU A 20 7.70 4.34 -6.11
CA GLU A 20 8.31 3.10 -5.61
C GLU A 20 7.26 2.00 -5.35
N GLU A 21 5.99 2.38 -5.20
CA GLU A 21 4.88 1.44 -4.97
C GLU A 21 4.38 0.82 -6.29
N SER A 22 4.27 1.61 -7.36
CA SER A 22 3.81 1.14 -8.68
C SER A 22 4.95 0.74 -9.63
N GLY A 23 6.20 1.11 -9.32
CA GLY A 23 7.34 0.95 -10.22
C GLY A 23 7.27 1.82 -11.49
N GLN A 24 6.34 2.78 -11.53
CA GLN A 24 6.12 3.66 -12.67
C GLN A 24 6.99 4.92 -12.56
N THR A 25 7.49 5.40 -13.70
CA THR A 25 8.11 6.72 -13.78
C THR A 25 7.03 7.74 -14.11
N ILE A 26 6.67 8.55 -13.12
CA ILE A 26 5.70 9.64 -13.26
C ILE A 26 6.44 10.86 -13.78
N ILE A 27 5.90 11.43 -14.86
CA ILE A 27 6.39 12.62 -15.51
C ILE A 27 5.39 13.76 -15.25
N ALA A 28 5.86 14.88 -14.72
CA ALA A 28 5.06 16.07 -14.46
C ALA A 28 5.55 17.25 -15.30
N GLY A 29 4.61 17.98 -15.92
CA GLY A 29 4.87 19.19 -16.70
C GLY A 29 3.76 20.21 -16.51
N MET A 30 3.95 21.42 -17.05
CA MET A 30 3.04 22.56 -16.86
C MET A 30 1.67 22.43 -17.57
N GLY A 31 1.51 21.46 -18.47
CA GLY A 31 0.26 21.21 -19.20
C GLY A 31 0.39 20.07 -20.21
N GLU A 32 -0.73 19.69 -20.82
CA GLU A 32 -0.81 18.61 -21.81
C GLU A 32 0.13 18.86 -23.00
N LEU A 33 0.13 20.08 -23.53
CA LEU A 33 0.94 20.45 -24.70
C LEU A 33 2.44 20.39 -24.40
N HIS A 34 2.84 20.64 -23.16
CA HIS A 34 4.25 20.50 -22.77
C HIS A 34 4.65 19.01 -22.76
N LEU A 35 3.80 18.14 -22.24
CA LEU A 35 4.05 16.69 -22.20
C LEU A 35 4.11 16.10 -23.62
N ASP A 36 3.23 16.51 -24.54
CA ASP A 36 3.23 16.06 -25.93
C ASP A 36 4.52 16.45 -26.67
N ILE A 37 4.99 17.69 -26.50
CA ILE A 37 6.26 18.16 -27.11
C ILE A 37 7.45 17.35 -26.58
N ILE A 38 7.47 17.05 -25.27
CA ILE A 38 8.55 16.25 -24.68
C ILE A 38 8.54 14.82 -25.19
N VAL A 39 7.37 14.20 -25.34
CA VAL A 39 7.25 12.85 -25.89
C VAL A 39 7.73 12.81 -27.35
N ASP A 40 7.33 13.77 -28.18
CA ASP A 40 7.79 13.86 -29.56
C ASP A 40 9.32 14.07 -29.63
N ARG A 41 9.86 14.92 -28.73
CA ARG A 41 11.31 15.14 -28.61
C ARG A 41 12.05 13.88 -28.17
N MET A 42 11.54 13.13 -27.19
CA MET A 42 12.10 11.85 -26.75
C MET A 42 12.09 10.79 -27.86
N ARG A 43 11.01 10.74 -28.64
CA ARG A 43 10.89 9.82 -29.77
C ARG A 43 11.89 10.15 -30.89
N ARG A 44 12.09 11.44 -31.19
CA ARG A 44 12.99 11.90 -32.25
C ARG A 44 14.46 11.82 -31.88
N GLU A 45 14.83 12.32 -30.70
CA GLU A 45 16.24 12.45 -30.30
C GLU A 45 16.79 11.17 -29.67
N PHE A 46 15.98 10.46 -28.88
CA PHE A 46 16.44 9.31 -28.09
C PHE A 46 15.90 7.96 -28.59
N LYS A 47 15.01 7.94 -29.60
CA LYS A 47 14.33 6.73 -30.11
C LYS A 47 13.69 5.89 -28.99
N VAL A 48 13.20 6.54 -27.94
CA VAL A 48 12.51 5.86 -26.84
C VAL A 48 11.00 5.96 -27.08
N GLU A 49 10.34 4.81 -27.22
CA GLU A 49 8.88 4.74 -27.21
C GLU A 49 8.41 4.66 -25.75
N ALA A 50 7.70 5.69 -25.29
CA ALA A 50 7.10 5.74 -23.96
C ALA A 50 5.59 5.52 -24.07
N ASN A 51 5.04 4.64 -23.21
CA ASN A 51 3.59 4.50 -23.07
C ASN A 51 3.07 5.57 -22.13
N ILE A 52 2.16 6.43 -22.62
CA ILE A 52 1.52 7.47 -21.82
C ILE A 52 0.19 6.93 -21.32
N GLY A 53 -0.05 7.04 -20.03
CA GLY A 53 -1.31 6.68 -19.40
C GLY A 53 -1.54 7.49 -18.14
N ALA A 54 -2.76 7.41 -17.61
CA ALA A 54 -3.04 7.97 -16.30
C ALA A 54 -2.17 7.26 -15.24
N PRO A 55 -1.56 8.00 -14.29
CA PRO A 55 -0.84 7.37 -13.19
C PRO A 55 -1.81 6.47 -12.43
N GLN A 56 -1.33 5.31 -12.00
CA GLN A 56 -2.12 4.46 -11.12
C GLN A 56 -2.31 5.17 -9.78
N VAL A 57 -3.55 5.21 -9.31
CA VAL A 57 -3.87 5.74 -7.98
C VAL A 57 -3.74 4.60 -6.99
N ALA A 58 -2.89 4.77 -5.97
CA ALA A 58 -2.86 3.88 -4.83
C ALA A 58 -4.15 4.06 -4.02
N TYR A 59 -5.12 3.19 -4.25
CA TYR A 59 -6.33 3.15 -3.44
C TYR A 59 -5.99 2.56 -2.07
N ARG A 60 -6.43 3.25 -1.01
CA ARG A 60 -6.39 2.71 0.35
C ARG A 60 -7.80 2.27 0.73
N GLU A 61 -7.93 1.03 1.16
CA GLU A 61 -9.19 0.49 1.62
C GLU A 61 -9.40 0.83 3.11
N THR A 62 -10.60 1.29 3.46
CA THR A 62 -11.01 1.43 4.86
C THR A 62 -12.41 0.85 5.05
N ILE A 63 -12.63 0.21 6.19
CA ILE A 63 -13.97 -0.25 6.57
C ILE A 63 -14.85 0.94 6.93
N THR A 64 -16.16 0.85 6.71
CA THR A 64 -17.12 1.92 7.07
C THR A 64 -18.02 1.54 8.24
N ARG A 65 -18.06 0.27 8.61
CA ARG A 65 -18.91 -0.27 9.66
C ARG A 65 -18.08 -1.11 10.62
N THR A 66 -18.50 -1.12 11.88
CA THR A 66 -17.94 -2.02 12.87
C THR A 66 -18.31 -3.46 12.52
N HIS A 67 -17.34 -4.37 12.63
CA HIS A 67 -17.56 -5.78 12.34
C HIS A 67 -16.87 -6.65 13.37
N GLU A 68 -17.62 -7.58 13.95
CA GLU A 68 -17.09 -8.54 14.91
C GLU A 68 -16.81 -9.86 14.18
N GLN A 69 -15.58 -10.38 14.33
CA GLN A 69 -15.25 -11.72 13.87
C GLN A 69 -14.81 -12.64 14.99
N ASP A 70 -15.39 -13.84 14.99
CA ASP A 70 -14.95 -14.97 15.78
C ASP A 70 -14.31 -16.01 14.84
N TYR A 71 -13.02 -16.24 15.02
CA TYR A 71 -12.29 -17.25 14.28
C TYR A 71 -11.72 -18.30 15.23
N THR A 72 -12.06 -19.56 15.00
CA THR A 72 -11.51 -20.69 15.72
C THR A 72 -10.62 -21.52 14.79
N HIS A 73 -9.31 -21.44 14.99
CA HIS A 73 -8.34 -22.32 14.37
C HIS A 73 -8.23 -23.62 15.18
N LYS A 74 -8.61 -24.74 14.57
CA LYS A 74 -8.42 -26.07 15.15
C LYS A 74 -7.73 -26.97 14.13
N LYS A 75 -6.41 -27.11 14.26
CA LYS A 75 -5.65 -28.14 13.55
C LYS A 75 -5.22 -29.21 14.56
N GLN A 76 -6.01 -30.28 14.62
CA GLN A 76 -5.67 -31.47 15.39
C GLN A 76 -5.72 -32.70 14.48
N THR A 77 -4.54 -33.24 14.17
CA THR A 77 -4.37 -34.54 13.50
C THR A 77 -3.42 -35.36 14.38
N GLY A 78 -3.92 -35.84 15.52
CA GLY A 78 -3.22 -36.88 16.31
C GLY A 78 -1.96 -36.48 17.11
N GLY A 79 -1.89 -35.27 17.69
CA GLY A 79 -0.78 -34.85 18.57
C GLY A 79 -1.06 -33.53 19.33
N THR A 80 -0.01 -32.83 19.78
CA THR A 80 -0.06 -31.43 20.28
C THR A 80 -0.55 -30.51 19.17
N GLY A 81 -1.88 -30.45 19.01
CA GLY A 81 -2.50 -29.63 17.99
C GLY A 81 -2.52 -28.16 18.36
N GLN A 82 -2.58 -27.32 17.34
CA GLN A 82 -2.74 -25.88 17.50
C GLN A 82 -4.24 -25.59 17.63
N PHE A 83 -4.60 -25.02 18.78
CA PHE A 83 -5.92 -24.48 19.03
C PHE A 83 -5.79 -23.00 19.32
N ALA A 84 -6.47 -22.17 18.53
CA ALA A 84 -6.59 -20.75 18.79
C ALA A 84 -8.03 -20.33 18.51
N ARG A 85 -8.64 -19.61 19.44
CA ARG A 85 -9.89 -18.90 19.20
C ARG A 85 -9.64 -17.44 19.41
N VAL A 86 -9.91 -16.63 18.39
CA VAL A 86 -9.68 -15.20 18.42
C VAL A 86 -11.00 -14.51 18.10
N LYS A 87 -11.41 -13.62 18.99
CA LYS A 87 -12.57 -12.75 18.80
C LYS A 87 -12.07 -11.33 18.66
N ILE A 88 -12.26 -10.74 17.47
CA ILE A 88 -11.74 -9.42 17.11
C ILE A 88 -12.91 -8.52 16.75
N LEU A 89 -12.91 -7.31 17.29
CA LEU A 89 -13.81 -6.24 16.88
C LEU A 89 -13.01 -5.28 16.00
N PHE A 90 -13.44 -5.14 14.74
CA PHE A 90 -12.90 -4.16 13.82
C PHE A 90 -13.78 -2.92 13.85
N GLU A 91 -13.18 -1.75 14.08
CA GLU A 91 -13.89 -0.47 14.10
C GLU A 91 -13.23 0.49 13.11
N PRO A 92 -14.01 1.24 12.31
CA PRO A 92 -13.46 2.21 11.38
C PRO A 92 -12.90 3.42 12.13
N ASP A 93 -11.63 3.78 11.86
CA ASP A 93 -11.06 5.03 12.35
C ASP A 93 -11.49 6.17 11.41
N GLN A 94 -12.26 7.12 11.93
CA GLN A 94 -12.84 8.22 11.15
C GLN A 94 -11.81 9.30 10.79
N GLU A 95 -10.62 9.29 11.40
CA GLU A 95 -9.63 10.36 11.28
C GLU A 95 -8.51 10.02 10.28
N GLY A 96 -8.59 8.85 9.63
CA GLY A 96 -7.56 8.40 8.70
C GLY A 96 -6.23 8.08 9.39
N GLY A 97 -6.29 7.70 10.68
CA GLY A 97 -5.13 7.36 11.48
C GLY A 97 -4.55 5.97 11.16
N ASP A 98 -3.34 5.73 11.69
CA ASP A 98 -2.66 4.44 11.63
C ASP A 98 -3.46 3.33 12.35
N PHE A 99 -3.20 2.07 11.98
CA PHE A 99 -3.79 0.89 12.63
C PHE A 99 -3.54 0.91 14.15
N LYS A 100 -4.62 0.98 14.93
CA LYS A 100 -4.58 0.89 16.39
C LYS A 100 -5.12 -0.47 16.84
N PHE A 101 -4.33 -1.18 17.62
CA PHE A 101 -4.73 -2.44 18.25
C PHE A 101 -4.93 -2.24 19.76
N GLU A 102 -6.13 -2.54 20.25
CA GLU A 102 -6.45 -2.50 21.69
C GLU A 102 -6.91 -3.88 22.17
N SER A 103 -6.20 -4.44 23.15
CA SER A 103 -6.56 -5.72 23.75
C SER A 103 -7.47 -5.54 24.97
N LYS A 104 -8.78 -5.79 24.82
CA LYS A 104 -9.77 -5.81 25.93
C LYS A 104 -9.90 -7.20 26.59
N ILE A 105 -8.81 -7.96 26.70
CA ILE A 105 -8.85 -9.32 27.25
C ILE A 105 -9.09 -9.26 28.77
N VAL A 106 -10.27 -9.72 29.20
CA VAL A 106 -10.66 -9.84 30.60
C VAL A 106 -10.43 -11.26 31.10
N GLY A 107 -9.92 -11.42 32.33
CA GLY A 107 -9.88 -12.70 33.04
C GLY A 107 -8.77 -13.68 32.64
N GLY A 108 -7.75 -13.25 31.88
CA GLY A 108 -6.59 -14.10 31.57
C GLY A 108 -6.90 -15.28 30.62
N ALA A 109 -8.04 -15.24 29.92
CA ALA A 109 -8.44 -16.26 28.95
C ALA A 109 -7.43 -16.46 27.80
N VAL A 110 -6.60 -15.45 27.54
CA VAL A 110 -5.49 -15.49 26.59
C VAL A 110 -4.23 -14.98 27.28
N PRO A 111 -3.13 -15.75 27.32
CA PRO A 111 -1.86 -15.26 27.84
C PRO A 111 -1.35 -14.08 27.02
N LYS A 112 -0.85 -13.04 27.69
CA LYS A 112 -0.38 -11.79 27.06
C LYS A 112 0.76 -12.02 26.04
N GLU A 113 1.45 -13.15 26.12
CA GLU A 113 2.51 -13.56 25.20
C GLU A 113 2.00 -13.83 23.77
N TYR A 114 0.74 -14.22 23.61
CA TYR A 114 0.15 -14.51 22.28
C TYR A 114 -0.46 -13.28 21.61
N VAL A 115 -0.77 -12.23 22.37
CA VAL A 115 -1.33 -10.96 21.89
C VAL A 115 -0.46 -10.31 20.80
N PRO A 116 0.87 -10.12 20.97
CA PRO A 116 1.71 -9.55 19.92
C PRO A 116 1.82 -10.46 18.68
N GLY A 117 1.62 -11.77 18.82
CA GLY A 117 1.58 -12.70 17.69
C GLY A 117 0.34 -12.48 16.81
N VAL A 118 -0.81 -12.21 17.44
CA VAL A 118 -2.06 -11.87 16.75
C VAL A 118 -1.95 -10.49 16.09
N GLU A 119 -1.42 -9.49 16.80
CA GLU A 119 -1.21 -8.14 16.25
C GLU A 119 -0.32 -8.15 15.00
N LYS A 120 0.82 -8.84 15.07
CA LYS A 120 1.70 -9.01 13.90
C LYS A 120 1.02 -9.74 12.75
N GLY A 121 0.18 -10.74 13.05
CA GLY A 121 -0.58 -11.45 12.03
C GLY A 121 -1.56 -10.54 11.31
N ILE A 122 -2.23 -9.64 12.03
CA ILE A 122 -3.15 -8.66 11.44
C ILE A 122 -2.38 -7.61 10.63
N ASN A 123 -1.28 -7.08 11.18
CA ASN A 123 -0.46 -6.06 10.52
C ASN A 123 0.28 -6.57 9.27
N SER A 124 0.46 -7.89 9.13
CA SER A 124 1.03 -8.49 7.92
C SER A 124 0.01 -8.68 6.79
N VAL A 125 -1.28 -8.59 7.07
CA VAL A 125 -2.38 -8.80 6.12
C VAL A 125 -3.01 -7.47 5.68
N LEU A 126 -2.84 -6.42 6.48
CA LEU A 126 -3.11 -5.02 6.13
C LEU A 126 -1.99 -4.46 5.24
#